data_AF-A0A2E5B615-F1
#
_entry.id   AF-A0A2E5B615-F1
#
_cell.length_a   1.000
_cell.length_b   1.000
_cell.length_c   1.000
_cell.angle_alpha   90.00
_cell.angle_beta   90.00
_cell.angle_gamma   90.00
#
_symmetry.space_group_name_H-M   'P 1'
#
loop_
_entity.id
_entity.type
_entity.pdbx_description
1 polymer ?
#
loop_
_entity_poly.entity_id
_entity_poly.type
_entity_poly.pdbx_seq_one_letter_code
_entity_poly.pdbx_strand_id
1 'polypeptide(L)'
;MSDLASAIKLICKYEGFNETAYPDINTGGEPYTIGFGTQYYSDGSPVKARQKCTKQKAYEYLFNEISIIQEQIKELDLKNLNNSIEEALISFIHSVGWEAFLYSNIIDCLENENYAGASQEISKWIFNEKYEVIGNLIDRRKEEINLFLNEIEIDSEPISDILLTAFHNFEGNPNQLRAIRKLENRINPYVLSDFTNEFRINPKKEIDYSEFDISWSL
;
A
#
# COMPACT_ATOMS: atom_id res chain seq x y z
N MET A 1 -5.53 -15.22 -21.09
CA MET A 1 -5.92 -14.95 -19.69
C MET A 1 -4.64 -14.61 -18.97
N SER A 2 -4.51 -13.38 -18.46
CA SER A 2 -3.43 -13.04 -17.54
C SER A 2 -3.55 -13.97 -16.34
N ASP A 3 -2.44 -14.59 -15.92
CA ASP A 3 -2.42 -15.44 -14.74
C ASP A 3 -2.38 -14.53 -13.52
N LEU A 4 -3.55 -14.26 -12.91
CA LEU A 4 -3.74 -13.33 -11.77
C LEU A 4 -3.22 -13.91 -10.44
N ALA A 5 -2.18 -14.75 -10.51
CA ALA A 5 -1.66 -15.53 -9.40
C ALA A 5 -1.09 -14.64 -8.27
N SER A 6 -0.48 -13.50 -8.57
CA SER A 6 0.09 -12.62 -7.56
C SER A 6 -1.00 -11.90 -6.78
N ALA A 7 -2.04 -11.42 -7.48
CA ALA A 7 -3.23 -10.83 -6.86
C ALA A 7 -3.89 -11.82 -5.89
N ILE A 8 -4.18 -13.04 -6.35
CA ILE A 8 -4.80 -14.09 -5.53
C ILE A 8 -3.92 -14.40 -4.30
N LYS A 9 -2.60 -14.50 -4.49
CA LYS A 9 -1.66 -14.77 -3.40
C LYS A 9 -1.66 -13.67 -2.33
N LEU A 10 -1.65 -12.41 -2.73
CA LEU A 10 -1.68 -11.28 -1.80
C LEU A 10 -3.01 -11.24 -1.05
N ILE A 11 -4.14 -11.33 -1.76
CA ILE A 11 -5.47 -11.32 -1.14
C ILE A 11 -5.60 -12.47 -0.13
N CYS A 12 -5.31 -13.70 -0.52
CA CYS A 12 -5.39 -14.84 0.39
C CYS A 12 -4.47 -14.71 1.61
N LYS A 13 -3.29 -14.09 1.46
CA LYS A 13 -2.33 -13.88 2.55
C LYS A 13 -2.86 -12.89 3.59
N TYR A 14 -3.44 -11.77 3.16
CA TYR A 14 -3.86 -10.70 4.07
C TYR A 14 -5.28 -10.85 4.61
N GLU A 15 -6.20 -11.43 3.82
CA GLU A 15 -7.57 -11.71 4.28
C GLU A 15 -7.63 -12.94 5.19
N GLY A 16 -6.81 -13.95 4.89
CA GLY A 16 -6.97 -15.28 5.48
C GLY A 16 -8.28 -15.96 5.07
N PHE A 17 -8.45 -17.22 5.45
CA PHE A 17 -9.69 -17.97 5.15
C PHE A 17 -10.59 -18.06 6.38
N ASN A 18 -11.82 -17.57 6.25
CA ASN A 18 -12.86 -17.67 7.26
C ASN A 18 -13.98 -18.62 6.80
N GLU A 19 -14.10 -19.79 7.43
CA GLU A 19 -15.13 -20.79 7.08
C GLU A 19 -16.55 -20.30 7.39
N THR A 20 -16.71 -19.51 8.46
CA THR A 20 -18.01 -19.03 8.95
C THR A 20 -18.08 -17.51 8.82
N ALA A 21 -19.24 -17.00 8.38
CA ALA A 21 -19.49 -15.58 8.27
C ALA A 21 -19.38 -14.88 9.65
N TYR A 22 -18.63 -13.78 9.70
CA TYR A 22 -18.44 -12.96 10.91
C TYR A 22 -18.94 -11.53 10.67
N PRO A 23 -19.48 -10.86 11.71
CA PRO A 23 -20.00 -9.51 11.57
C PRO A 23 -18.88 -8.46 11.50
N ASP A 24 -19.20 -7.30 10.94
CA ASP A 24 -18.35 -6.12 11.08
C ASP A 24 -18.16 -5.75 12.57
N ILE A 25 -16.94 -5.34 12.92
CA ILE A 25 -16.56 -5.11 14.32
C ILE A 25 -17.17 -3.82 14.88
N ASN A 26 -17.45 -2.84 14.01
CA ASN A 26 -18.00 -1.55 14.40
C ASN A 26 -19.52 -1.61 14.55
N THR A 27 -20.21 -2.33 13.66
CA THR A 27 -21.67 -2.48 13.73
C THR A 27 -22.12 -3.63 14.64
N GLY A 28 -21.30 -4.66 14.82
CA GLY A 28 -21.66 -5.90 15.50
C GLY A 28 -22.69 -6.76 14.73
N GLY A 29 -22.96 -6.41 13.47
CA GLY A 29 -23.98 -7.02 12.61
C GLY A 29 -23.57 -7.00 11.14
N GLU A 30 -24.40 -6.39 10.30
CA GLU A 30 -24.08 -6.22 8.87
C GLU A 30 -23.07 -5.08 8.66
N PRO A 31 -22.19 -5.16 7.64
CA PRO A 31 -22.03 -6.29 6.72
C PRO A 31 -21.37 -7.51 7.38
N TYR A 32 -21.72 -8.72 6.92
CA TYR A 32 -21.01 -9.94 7.30
C TYR A 32 -19.93 -10.24 6.26
N THR A 33 -18.80 -10.79 6.70
CA THR A 33 -17.69 -11.19 5.83
C THR A 33 -17.45 -12.70 5.94
N ILE A 34 -17.16 -13.38 4.84
CA ILE A 34 -16.87 -14.82 4.78
C ILE A 34 -15.75 -15.14 3.76
N GLY A 35 -15.10 -16.28 3.88
CA GLY A 35 -14.09 -16.73 2.92
C GLY A 35 -12.84 -15.86 2.97
N PHE A 36 -12.43 -15.32 1.81
CA PHE A 36 -11.31 -14.40 1.65
C PHE A 36 -11.78 -12.93 1.54
N GLY A 37 -12.67 -12.49 2.44
CA GLY A 37 -13.14 -11.10 2.46
C GLY A 37 -14.47 -10.83 1.73
N THR A 38 -15.20 -11.86 1.30
CA THR A 38 -16.47 -11.69 0.58
C THR A 38 -17.57 -11.13 1.48
N GLN A 39 -18.19 -10.01 1.09
CA GLN A 39 -19.35 -9.40 1.76
C GLN A 39 -20.64 -9.46 0.93
N TYR A 40 -20.50 -9.49 -0.40
CA TYR A 40 -21.59 -9.62 -1.36
C TYR A 40 -21.25 -10.73 -2.36
N TYR A 41 -22.25 -11.51 -2.74
CA TYR A 41 -22.10 -12.52 -3.79
C TYR A 41 -22.20 -11.87 -5.18
N SER A 42 -21.89 -12.63 -6.22
CA SER A 42 -21.92 -12.15 -7.61
C SER A 42 -23.31 -11.71 -8.10
N ASP A 43 -24.38 -12.13 -7.43
CA ASP A 43 -25.75 -11.68 -7.69
C ASP A 43 -26.12 -10.39 -6.91
N GLY A 44 -25.15 -9.81 -6.19
CA GLY A 44 -25.34 -8.63 -5.34
C GLY A 44 -25.99 -8.93 -3.99
N SER A 45 -26.34 -10.18 -3.68
CA SER A 45 -26.93 -10.52 -2.39
C SER A 45 -25.87 -10.47 -1.27
N PRO A 46 -26.18 -9.90 -0.09
CA PRO A 46 -25.22 -9.81 1.00
C PRO A 46 -25.02 -11.15 1.69
N VAL A 47 -23.83 -11.36 2.21
CA VAL A 47 -23.53 -12.45 3.15
C VAL A 47 -24.33 -12.24 4.43
N LYS A 48 -24.84 -13.35 4.98
CA LYS A 48 -25.71 -13.36 6.16
C LYS A 48 -25.07 -14.14 7.30
N ALA A 49 -25.51 -13.80 8.52
CA ALA A 49 -25.12 -14.49 9.73
C ALA A 49 -25.23 -16.02 9.60
N ARG A 50 -24.26 -16.74 10.20
CA ARG A 50 -24.20 -18.21 10.29
C ARG A 50 -24.00 -18.95 8.96
N GLN A 51 -23.86 -18.26 7.83
CA GLN A 51 -23.45 -18.89 6.59
C GLN A 51 -22.04 -19.49 6.74
N LYS A 52 -21.80 -20.59 6.02
CA LYS A 52 -20.51 -21.26 5.95
C LYS A 52 -20.12 -21.50 4.51
N CYS A 53 -18.82 -21.52 4.23
CA CYS A 53 -18.29 -21.89 2.92
C CYS A 53 -17.07 -22.80 3.06
N THR A 54 -16.88 -23.69 2.09
CA THR A 54 -15.62 -24.42 1.96
C THR A 54 -14.54 -23.51 1.39
N LYS A 55 -13.27 -23.87 1.56
CA LYS A 55 -12.16 -23.12 0.97
C LYS A 55 -12.27 -23.03 -0.56
N GLN A 56 -12.70 -24.11 -1.22
CA GLN A 56 -12.98 -24.11 -2.65
C GLN A 56 -14.05 -23.07 -3.01
N LYS A 57 -15.14 -23.01 -2.23
CA LYS A 57 -16.21 -22.06 -2.49
C LYS A 57 -15.77 -20.61 -2.24
N ALA A 58 -14.91 -20.37 -1.25
CA ALA A 58 -14.29 -19.07 -1.03
C ALA A 58 -13.39 -18.64 -2.21
N TYR A 59 -12.66 -19.55 -2.84
CA TYR A 59 -11.93 -19.26 -4.07
C TYR A 59 -12.86 -18.90 -5.23
N GLU A 60 -13.99 -19.60 -5.38
CA GLU A 60 -14.99 -19.24 -6.40
C GLU A 60 -15.54 -17.83 -6.20
N TYR A 61 -15.81 -17.43 -4.94
CA TYR A 61 -16.24 -16.05 -4.64
C TYR A 61 -15.16 -15.04 -5.01
N LEU A 62 -13.91 -15.30 -4.61
CA LEU A 62 -12.77 -14.45 -4.90
C LEU A 62 -12.54 -14.30 -6.42
N PHE A 63 -12.62 -15.39 -7.19
CA PHE A 63 -12.42 -15.33 -8.64
C PHE A 63 -13.52 -14.55 -9.35
N ASN A 64 -14.77 -14.64 -8.88
CA ASN A 64 -15.85 -13.83 -9.44
C ASN A 64 -15.62 -12.34 -9.16
N GLU A 65 -15.25 -11.98 -7.93
CA GLU A 65 -14.94 -10.60 -7.54
C GLU A 65 -13.75 -10.03 -8.32
N ILE A 66 -12.65 -10.78 -8.41
CA ILE A 66 -11.48 -10.42 -9.22
C ILE A 66 -11.87 -10.19 -10.68
N SER A 67 -12.74 -11.04 -11.24
CA SER A 67 -13.19 -10.87 -12.63
C SER A 67 -13.97 -9.57 -12.83
N ILE A 68 -14.83 -9.21 -11.87
CA ILE A 68 -15.58 -7.94 -11.87
C ILE A 68 -14.61 -6.76 -11.77
N ILE A 69 -13.68 -6.77 -10.80
CA ILE A 69 -12.68 -5.71 -10.63
C ILE A 69 -11.84 -5.54 -11.90
N GLN A 70 -11.39 -6.65 -12.49
CA GLN A 70 -10.62 -6.63 -13.73
C GLN A 70 -11.41 -6.01 -14.90
N GLU A 71 -12.69 -6.33 -15.04
CA GLU A 71 -13.55 -5.69 -16.05
C GLU A 71 -13.69 -4.19 -15.80
N GLN A 72 -13.93 -3.79 -14.55
CA GLN A 72 -14.05 -2.39 -14.17
C GLN A 72 -12.75 -1.58 -14.39
N ILE A 73 -11.57 -2.16 -14.10
CA ILE A 73 -10.28 -1.53 -14.41
C ILE A 73 -10.13 -1.31 -15.93
N LYS A 74 -10.52 -2.29 -16.74
CA LYS A 74 -10.46 -2.18 -18.21
C LYS A 74 -11.37 -1.08 -18.74
N GLU A 75 -12.53 -0.88 -18.13
CA GLU A 75 -13.46 0.19 -18.51
C GLU A 75 -12.91 1.61 -18.26
N LEU A 76 -11.91 1.76 -17.38
CA LEU A 76 -11.24 3.05 -17.15
C LEU A 76 -10.35 3.48 -18.32
N ASP A 77 -10.03 2.58 -19.26
CA ASP A 77 -9.18 2.85 -20.43
C ASP A 77 -7.83 3.53 -20.09
N LEU A 78 -7.25 3.14 -18.95
CA LEU A 78 -5.96 3.63 -18.49
C LEU A 78 -4.83 3.08 -19.37
N LYS A 79 -3.96 3.98 -19.84
CA LYS A 79 -2.83 3.61 -20.69
C LYS A 79 -1.73 2.93 -19.87
N ASN A 80 -0.98 2.06 -20.54
CA ASN A 80 0.26 1.48 -20.01
C ASN A 80 0.13 0.67 -18.71
N LEU A 81 -1.06 0.12 -18.42
CA LEU A 81 -1.23 -0.87 -17.35
C LEU A 81 -0.62 -2.22 -17.79
N ASN A 82 0.54 -2.56 -17.23
CA ASN A 82 1.11 -3.91 -17.34
C ASN A 82 0.41 -4.88 -16.36
N ASN A 83 0.70 -6.18 -16.48
CA ASN A 83 0.07 -7.21 -15.66
C ASN A 83 0.38 -7.00 -14.16
N SER A 84 1.62 -6.62 -13.84
CA SER A 84 2.05 -6.39 -12.46
C SER A 84 1.26 -5.24 -11.80
N ILE A 85 1.01 -4.14 -12.52
CA ILE A 85 0.15 -3.04 -12.08
C ILE A 85 -1.29 -3.53 -11.89
N GLU A 86 -1.85 -4.22 -12.88
CA GLU A 86 -3.22 -4.74 -12.82
C GLU A 86 -3.44 -5.65 -11.60
N GLU A 87 -2.54 -6.61 -11.36
CA GLU A 87 -2.62 -7.52 -10.21
C GLU A 87 -2.51 -6.78 -8.86
N ALA A 88 -1.63 -5.78 -8.77
CA ALA A 88 -1.49 -4.96 -7.57
C ALA A 88 -2.76 -4.14 -7.29
N LEU A 89 -3.34 -3.54 -8.33
CA LEU A 89 -4.59 -2.79 -8.23
C LEU A 89 -5.76 -3.70 -7.84
N ILE A 90 -5.85 -4.91 -8.38
CA ILE A 90 -6.87 -5.89 -7.98
C ILE A 90 -6.76 -6.21 -6.48
N SER A 91 -5.56 -6.50 -5.97
CA SER A 91 -5.36 -6.75 -4.53
C SER A 91 -5.71 -5.53 -3.67
N PHE A 92 -5.33 -4.34 -4.13
CA PHE A 92 -5.61 -3.08 -3.46
C PHE A 92 -7.12 -2.80 -3.41
N ILE A 93 -7.82 -2.89 -4.53
CA ILE A 93 -9.27 -2.67 -4.65
C ILE A 93 -10.06 -3.66 -3.81
N HIS A 94 -9.68 -4.94 -3.79
CA HIS A 94 -10.26 -5.94 -2.88
C HIS A 94 -10.21 -5.48 -1.41
N SER A 95 -9.12 -4.80 -1.02
CA SER A 95 -8.91 -4.32 0.34
C SER A 95 -9.73 -3.10 0.72
N VAL A 96 -9.90 -2.15 -0.19
CA VAL A 96 -10.43 -0.80 0.11
C VAL A 96 -11.81 -0.55 -0.50
N GLY A 97 -12.22 -1.38 -1.45
CA GLY A 97 -13.44 -1.24 -2.22
C GLY A 97 -13.26 -0.43 -3.51
N TRP A 98 -14.10 -0.73 -4.50
CA TRP A 98 -14.09 -0.07 -5.82
C TRP A 98 -14.29 1.44 -5.74
N GLU A 99 -15.29 1.91 -4.97
CA GLU A 99 -15.58 3.35 -4.86
C GLU A 99 -14.42 4.13 -4.26
N ALA A 100 -13.77 3.60 -3.22
CA ALA A 100 -12.62 4.24 -2.57
C ALA A 100 -11.43 4.38 -3.55
N PHE A 101 -11.19 3.37 -4.38
CA PHE A 101 -10.20 3.43 -5.45
C PHE A 101 -10.60 4.45 -6.54
N LEU A 102 -11.86 4.40 -7.01
CA LEU A 102 -12.37 5.25 -8.07
C LEU A 102 -12.28 6.75 -7.75
N TYR A 103 -12.48 7.12 -6.49
CA TYR A 103 -12.38 8.50 -6.03
C TYR A 103 -11.02 8.87 -5.42
N SER A 104 -10.01 8.02 -5.58
CA SER A 104 -8.65 8.30 -5.12
C SER A 104 -7.83 9.04 -6.17
N ASN A 105 -6.78 9.72 -5.71
CA ASN A 105 -5.76 10.33 -6.59
C ASN A 105 -4.93 9.29 -7.37
N ILE A 106 -5.14 7.99 -7.15
CA ILE A 106 -4.40 6.92 -7.87
C ILE A 106 -4.75 6.96 -9.36
N ILE A 107 -6.02 7.19 -9.70
CA ILE A 107 -6.47 7.27 -11.10
C ILE A 107 -5.80 8.45 -11.81
N ASP A 108 -5.88 9.65 -11.23
CA ASP A 108 -5.20 10.83 -11.77
C ASP A 108 -3.70 10.58 -11.96
N CYS A 109 -3.06 9.87 -11.02
CA CYS A 109 -1.65 9.51 -11.16
C CYS A 109 -1.41 8.55 -12.34
N LEU A 110 -2.25 7.52 -12.51
CA LEU A 110 -2.14 6.54 -13.60
C LEU A 110 -2.41 7.17 -14.98
N GLU A 111 -3.41 8.04 -15.09
CA GLU A 111 -3.71 8.78 -16.33
C GLU A 111 -2.53 9.64 -16.80
N ASN A 112 -1.72 10.14 -15.84
CA ASN A 112 -0.52 10.93 -16.09
C ASN A 112 0.78 10.10 -16.04
N GLU A 113 0.70 8.77 -16.02
CA GLU A 113 1.86 7.85 -15.91
C GLU A 113 2.77 8.14 -14.70
N ASN A 114 2.23 8.79 -13.67
CA ASN A 114 2.92 9.12 -12.43
C ASN A 114 2.87 7.94 -11.44
N TYR A 115 3.57 6.86 -11.78
CA TYR A 115 3.61 5.63 -10.97
C TYR A 115 4.16 5.84 -9.56
N ALA A 116 5.11 6.78 -9.40
CA ALA A 116 5.63 7.17 -8.10
C ALA A 116 4.55 7.85 -7.24
N GLY A 117 3.76 8.74 -7.83
CA GLY A 117 2.61 9.36 -7.17
C GLY A 117 1.54 8.33 -6.79
N ALA A 118 1.20 7.42 -7.72
CA ALA A 118 0.25 6.34 -7.45
C ALA A 118 0.69 5.48 -6.26
N SER A 119 1.97 5.08 -6.21
CA SER A 119 2.54 4.30 -5.11
C SER A 119 2.48 5.05 -3.77
N GLN A 120 2.72 6.36 -3.78
CA GLN A 120 2.58 7.19 -2.57
C GLN A 120 1.12 7.27 -2.12
N GLU A 121 0.16 7.40 -3.03
CA GLU A 121 -1.27 7.39 -2.69
C GLU A 121 -1.70 6.04 -2.11
N ILE A 122 -1.29 4.91 -2.71
CA ILE A 122 -1.55 3.55 -2.19
C ILE A 122 -1.04 3.41 -0.75
N SER A 123 0.15 3.95 -0.44
CA SER A 123 0.77 3.83 0.89
C SER A 123 0.00 4.51 2.03
N LYS A 124 -0.92 5.43 1.72
CA LYS A 124 -1.72 6.15 2.72
C LYS A 124 -2.90 5.34 3.25
N TRP A 125 -3.32 4.29 2.55
CA TRP A 125 -4.49 3.47 2.89
C TRP A 125 -4.14 2.41 3.96
N ILE A 126 -3.79 2.89 5.15
CA ILE A 126 -3.36 2.09 6.31
C ILE A 126 -4.15 2.39 7.58
N PHE A 127 -5.15 3.26 7.51
CA PHE A 127 -5.91 3.73 8.66
C PHE A 127 -7.31 3.11 8.70
N ASN A 128 -7.82 2.86 9.90
CA ASN A 128 -9.22 2.55 10.11
C ASN A 128 -10.10 3.82 10.10
N GLU A 129 -11.41 3.66 10.28
CA GLU A 129 -12.38 4.77 10.36
C GLU A 129 -12.10 5.77 11.51
N LYS A 130 -11.33 5.37 12.51
CA LYS A 130 -10.91 6.21 13.66
C LYS A 130 -9.54 6.85 13.44
N TYR A 131 -8.97 6.76 12.24
CA TYR A 131 -7.63 7.24 11.90
C TYR A 131 -6.50 6.57 12.68
N GLU A 132 -6.72 5.33 13.14
CA GLU A 132 -5.69 4.52 13.78
C GLU A 132 -5.03 3.62 12.73
N VAL A 133 -3.71 3.50 12.81
CA VAL A 133 -2.94 2.67 11.89
C VAL A 133 -3.25 1.19 12.13
N ILE A 134 -3.56 0.45 11.08
CA ILE A 134 -3.74 -1.00 11.11
C ILE A 134 -2.45 -1.66 10.60
N GLY A 135 -1.76 -2.37 11.49
CA GLY A 135 -0.42 -2.92 11.20
C GLY A 135 -0.34 -3.83 9.97
N ASN A 136 -1.33 -4.72 9.77
CA ASN A 136 -1.35 -5.62 8.62
C ASN A 136 -1.51 -4.88 7.27
N LEU A 137 -2.13 -3.69 7.27
CA LEU A 137 -2.27 -2.89 6.06
C LEU A 137 -0.94 -2.27 5.65
N ILE A 138 -0.04 -1.95 6.58
CA ILE A 138 1.31 -1.43 6.24
C ILE A 138 2.04 -2.45 5.36
N ASP A 139 2.09 -3.71 5.82
CA ASP A 139 2.75 -4.79 5.09
C ASP A 139 2.04 -5.07 3.76
N ARG A 140 0.71 -5.05 3.76
CA ARG A 140 -0.09 -5.25 2.54
C ARG A 140 0.21 -4.19 1.49
N ARG A 141 0.14 -2.91 1.86
CA ARG A 141 0.45 -1.79 0.94
C ARG A 141 1.87 -1.89 0.42
N LYS A 142 2.84 -2.27 1.25
CA LYS A 142 4.23 -2.47 0.82
C LYS A 142 4.35 -3.57 -0.25
N GLU A 143 3.73 -4.73 -0.05
CA GLU A 143 3.80 -5.82 -1.02
C GLU A 143 3.01 -5.54 -2.30
N GLU A 144 1.87 -4.85 -2.20
CA GLU A 144 1.12 -4.37 -3.38
C GLU A 144 1.92 -3.33 -4.17
N ILE A 145 2.58 -2.37 -3.52
CA ILE A 145 3.46 -1.39 -4.20
C ILE A 145 4.66 -2.08 -4.85
N ASN A 146 5.27 -3.07 -4.18
CA ASN A 146 6.37 -3.82 -4.78
C ASN A 146 5.93 -4.56 -6.04
N LEU A 147 4.74 -5.16 -6.03
CA LEU A 147 4.16 -5.79 -7.22
C LEU A 147 3.84 -4.74 -8.29
N PHE A 148 3.22 -3.62 -7.92
CA PHE A 148 2.87 -2.53 -8.81
C PHE A 148 4.08 -1.98 -9.58
N LEU A 149 5.23 -1.87 -8.92
CA LEU A 149 6.46 -1.33 -9.50
C LEU A 149 7.35 -2.37 -10.20
N ASN A 150 6.98 -3.66 -10.17
CA ASN A 150 7.86 -4.78 -10.58
C ASN A 150 8.27 -4.75 -12.06
N GLU A 151 7.36 -4.36 -12.95
CA GLU A 151 7.57 -4.33 -14.42
C GLU A 151 7.67 -2.91 -14.97
N ILE A 152 7.85 -1.91 -14.10
CA ILE A 152 8.03 -0.53 -14.53
C ILE A 152 9.52 -0.32 -14.75
N GLU A 153 9.93 -0.24 -16.03
CA GLU A 153 11.22 0.36 -16.38
C GLU A 153 11.13 1.84 -16.00
N ILE A 154 11.61 2.17 -14.81
CA ILE A 154 11.77 3.55 -14.40
C ILE A 154 12.87 4.09 -15.31
N ASP A 155 12.49 4.85 -16.35
CA ASP A 155 13.36 5.44 -17.40
C ASP A 155 14.39 6.46 -16.86
N SER A 156 14.42 6.62 -15.54
CA SER A 156 15.59 6.99 -14.79
C SER A 156 15.80 5.84 -13.82
N GLU A 157 16.98 5.19 -13.77
CA GLU A 157 17.29 4.34 -12.63
C GLU A 157 16.82 5.10 -11.38
N PRO A 158 15.86 4.58 -10.58
CA PRO A 158 15.65 5.17 -9.28
C PRO A 158 17.04 5.16 -8.70
N ILE A 159 17.61 6.30 -8.30
CA ILE A 159 18.97 6.32 -7.76
C ILE A 159 18.94 5.24 -6.68
N SER A 160 19.49 4.06 -6.99
CA SER A 160 19.41 2.95 -6.07
C SER A 160 20.32 3.42 -4.97
N ASP A 161 19.87 3.23 -3.74
CA ASP A 161 20.62 3.71 -2.60
C ASP A 161 20.70 5.25 -2.48
N ILE A 162 19.66 6.04 -2.84
CA ILE A 162 19.61 7.51 -2.59
C ILE A 162 20.16 7.86 -1.21
N LEU A 163 19.77 7.12 -0.17
CA LEU A 163 20.25 7.36 1.18
C LEU A 163 21.73 7.00 1.34
N LEU A 164 22.22 5.89 0.79
CA LEU A 164 23.65 5.57 0.85
C LEU A 164 24.48 6.55 0.03
N THR A 165 24.01 6.96 -1.15
CA THR A 165 24.65 8.00 -1.96
C THR A 165 24.65 9.34 -1.23
N ALA A 166 23.54 9.70 -0.56
CA ALA A 166 23.46 10.92 0.24
C ALA A 166 24.40 10.87 1.44
N PHE A 167 24.49 9.74 2.15
CA PHE A 167 25.43 9.55 3.26
C PHE A 167 26.88 9.53 2.79
N HIS A 168 27.17 8.91 1.65
CA HIS A 168 28.52 8.87 1.07
C HIS A 168 29.01 10.26 0.66
N ASN A 169 28.11 11.09 0.12
CA ASN A 169 28.40 12.45 -0.35
C ASN A 169 28.02 13.54 0.65
N PHE A 170 27.80 13.19 1.93
CA PHE A 170 27.42 14.16 2.95
C PHE A 170 28.64 15.01 3.35
N GLU A 171 28.56 16.31 3.09
CA GLU A 171 29.60 17.29 3.40
C GLU A 171 29.19 18.23 4.56
N GLY A 172 27.95 18.11 5.06
CA GLY A 172 27.43 18.97 6.12
C GLY A 172 26.89 20.32 5.63
N ASN A 173 26.71 20.50 4.32
CA ASN A 173 26.23 21.77 3.76
C ASN A 173 24.77 22.07 4.21
N PRO A 174 24.36 23.35 4.37
CA PRO A 174 23.04 23.69 4.92
C PRO A 174 21.85 23.07 4.18
N ASN A 175 21.95 22.93 2.85
CA ASN A 175 20.93 22.27 2.04
C ASN A 175 20.80 20.77 2.34
N GLN A 176 21.92 20.08 2.55
CA GLN A 176 21.95 18.65 2.89
C GLN A 176 21.37 18.41 4.29
N LEU A 177 21.79 19.20 5.28
CA LEU A 177 21.24 19.16 6.64
C LEU A 177 19.73 19.41 6.65
N ARG A 178 19.26 20.42 5.91
CA ARG A 178 17.83 20.71 5.77
C ARG A 178 17.06 19.57 5.11
N ALA A 179 17.62 18.95 4.07
CA ALA A 179 17.00 17.82 3.39
C ALA A 179 16.87 16.61 4.32
N ILE A 180 17.92 16.29 5.09
CA ILE A 180 17.92 15.19 6.06
C ILE A 180 16.89 15.45 7.18
N ARG A 181 16.90 16.64 7.81
CA ARG A 181 15.91 16.98 8.85
C ARG A 181 14.47 16.93 8.33
N LYS A 182 14.24 17.38 7.09
CA LYS A 182 12.92 17.32 6.45
C LYS A 182 12.48 15.88 6.21
N LEU A 183 13.40 15.00 5.82
CA LEU A 183 13.13 13.57 5.66
C LEU A 183 12.85 12.92 7.02
N GLU A 184 13.70 13.14 8.02
CA GLU A 184 13.56 12.64 9.38
C GLU A 184 12.19 13.00 9.98
N ASN A 185 11.78 14.27 9.87
CA ASN A 185 10.47 14.74 10.34
C ASN A 185 9.26 14.11 9.63
N ARG A 186 9.46 13.44 8.49
CA ARG A 186 8.41 12.76 7.71
C ARG A 186 8.39 11.25 7.94
N ILE A 187 9.49 10.67 8.42
CA ILE A 187 9.59 9.24 8.69
C ILE A 187 8.92 8.94 10.02
N ASN A 188 8.20 7.81 10.08
CA ASN A 188 7.58 7.34 11.31
C ASN A 188 8.63 7.12 12.42
N PRO A 189 8.41 7.59 13.67
CA PRO A 189 9.35 7.40 14.78
C PRO A 189 9.78 5.95 15.03
N TYR A 190 8.93 4.96 14.79
CA TYR A 190 9.28 3.55 14.91
C TYR A 190 10.32 3.13 13.86
N VAL A 191 10.18 3.61 12.62
CA VAL A 191 11.14 3.34 11.53
C VAL A 191 12.47 4.03 11.82
N LEU A 192 12.45 5.25 12.36
CA LEU A 192 13.67 5.94 12.81
C LEU A 192 14.34 5.19 13.98
N SER A 193 13.56 4.69 14.93
CA SER A 193 14.09 3.91 16.04
C SER A 193 14.72 2.60 15.57
N ASP A 194 14.09 1.90 14.64
CA ASP A 194 14.61 0.66 14.06
C ASP A 194 15.91 0.93 13.31
N PHE A 195 15.93 1.94 12.44
CA PHE A 195 17.14 2.41 11.76
C PHE A 195 18.27 2.76 12.73
N THR A 196 17.97 3.46 13.82
CA THR A 196 18.95 3.83 14.86
C THR A 196 19.60 2.59 15.48
N ASN A 197 18.80 1.56 15.75
CA ASN A 197 19.27 0.29 16.32
C ASN A 197 20.15 -0.47 15.33
N GLU A 198 19.73 -0.59 14.08
CA GLU A 198 20.48 -1.30 13.04
C GLU A 198 21.78 -0.58 12.66
N PHE A 199 21.72 0.75 12.50
CA PHE A 199 22.86 1.59 12.17
C PHE A 199 23.82 1.80 13.35
N ARG A 200 23.39 1.42 14.58
CA ARG A 200 24.16 1.52 15.83
C ARG A 200 24.61 2.94 16.15
N ILE A 201 23.72 3.91 15.97
CA ILE A 201 23.97 5.31 16.30
C ILE A 201 24.23 5.40 17.82
N ASN A 202 25.36 6.01 18.21
CA ASN A 202 25.69 6.21 19.61
C ASN A 202 25.24 7.61 20.07
N PRO A 203 24.19 7.72 20.90
CA PRO A 203 23.69 9.03 21.34
C PRO A 203 24.69 9.81 22.20
N LYS A 204 25.75 9.17 22.70
CA LYS A 204 26.81 9.85 23.48
C LYS A 204 27.93 10.46 22.62
N LYS A 205 27.84 10.32 21.29
CA LYS A 205 28.73 10.96 20.31
C LYS A 205 27.92 11.87 19.38
N GLU A 206 26.99 12.65 19.93
CA GLU A 206 26.33 13.70 19.16
C GLU A 206 27.38 14.71 18.69
N ILE A 207 27.46 14.87 17.38
CA ILE A 207 28.16 15.99 16.76
C ILE A 207 27.16 17.13 16.75
N ASP A 208 27.51 18.23 17.38
CA ASP A 208 26.69 19.43 17.40
C ASP A 208 26.75 20.09 16.01
N TYR A 209 25.64 20.01 15.26
CA TYR A 209 25.49 20.65 13.95
C TYR A 209 24.78 22.01 14.03
N SER A 210 24.60 22.59 15.23
CA SER A 210 23.93 23.87 15.43
C SER A 210 24.67 25.07 14.81
N GLU A 211 25.99 24.99 14.62
CA GLU A 211 26.77 26.05 13.95
C GLU A 211 26.40 26.24 12.47
N PHE A 212 25.80 25.23 11.83
CA PHE A 212 25.36 25.29 10.43
C PHE A 212 23.94 25.87 10.26
N ASP A 213 23.23 26.16 11.35
CA ASP A 213 21.91 26.79 11.34
C ASP A 213 21.95 28.33 11.20
N ILE A 214 23.15 28.95 11.25
CA ILE A 214 23.31 30.41 11.37
C ILE A 214 23.12 31.19 10.03
N SER A 215 22.94 30.54 8.87
CA SER A 215 22.78 31.28 7.60
C SER A 215 21.35 31.77 7.30
N TRP A 216 20.53 32.06 8.31
CA TRP A 216 19.21 32.69 8.13
C TRP A 216 19.10 34.00 8.91
N SER A 217 19.78 35.02 8.40
CA SER A 217 19.31 36.40 8.50
C SER A 217 19.73 37.15 7.24
N LEU A 218 18.93 37.01 6.18
CA LEU A 218 18.55 38.02 5.18
C LEU A 218 17.55 37.42 4.19
#